data_AF-A0A8H5HTZ3-F1
#
_entry.id   AF-A0A8H5HTZ3-F1
#
_cell.length_a   1.000
_cell.length_b   1.000
_cell.length_c   1.000
_cell.angle_alpha   90.00
_cell.angle_beta   90.00
_cell.angle_gamma   90.00
#
_symmetry.space_group_name_H-M   'P 1'
#
loop_
_entity.id
_entity.type
_entity.pdbx_description
1 polymer ?
#
loop_
_entity_poly.entity_id
_entity_poly.type
_entity_poly.pdbx_seq_one_letter_code
_entity_poly.pdbx_strand_id
1 'polypeptide(L)'
;MVCASPRGRILPPTLRETVTLISLSAQSSCACVDGQREFFDSRRPTVKRNCIVYGMLGAFSTQIELQPCPRCPPVHRRYIGPDPRDIGLFNYNNSTIFTHELLNEYISAFTSSETPFEPWVQTISRRYDELPGGISFIGGGLFRSVWFAHVRLIRFESDKTCPSCGDNPDNVIWDGVSISFGRKHVSSELQPPTVIHKDAPERSSRPVSKPEWLQDIKMRRLIRDWLSSGGLIPEQGENSGGYQAALEDCLQRAKILQLELYPWLHNQSPSLKTLFARRLGHGALQADSKKWKPRREYLTLFQILTADEYSTQAMTRPVLRNLNLFLASPTANNLQGLRGFPALYTILQLEIAREGCFAEETLGVGQWLHDRTQDVLNKLIASNPTPLDQNPAFSLPMCGEFREWEKGVATVFLRYATALGILGCLTM
;
A
#
# COMPACT_ATOMS: atom_id res chain seq x y z
N MET A 1 -18.56 29.21 21.29
CA MET A 1 -19.07 30.27 20.40
C MET A 1 -18.57 29.95 19.00
N VAL A 2 -19.49 29.49 18.14
CA VAL A 2 -19.20 28.87 16.84
C VAL A 2 -19.39 29.94 15.76
N CYS A 3 -18.30 30.37 15.12
CA CYS A 3 -18.39 31.00 13.81
C CYS A 3 -18.45 29.89 12.77
N ALA A 4 -19.65 29.47 12.41
CA ALA A 4 -19.90 28.75 11.18
C ALA A 4 -19.69 29.73 10.00
N SER A 5 -18.73 29.44 9.13
CA SER A 5 -18.60 30.11 7.83
C SER A 5 -19.06 29.13 6.74
N PRO A 6 -20.14 29.44 6.00
CA PRO A 6 -20.65 28.61 4.90
C PRO A 6 -19.96 29.02 3.58
N ARG A 7 -18.66 28.74 3.44
CA ARG A 7 -17.95 28.90 2.17
C ARG A 7 -17.19 27.61 1.87
N GLY A 8 -17.36 27.09 0.65
CA GLY A 8 -16.65 25.91 0.15
C GLY A 8 -15.17 26.02 0.52
N ARG A 9 -14.55 24.89 0.93
CA ARG A 9 -13.15 24.87 1.37
C ARG A 9 -12.28 25.42 0.23
N ILE A 10 -11.89 26.70 0.33
CA ILE A 10 -10.91 27.29 -0.58
C ILE A 10 -9.60 26.57 -0.27
N LEU A 11 -9.15 25.75 -1.21
CA LEU A 11 -7.85 25.11 -1.15
C LEU A 11 -6.78 26.21 -1.06
N PRO A 12 -5.79 26.09 -0.15
CA PRO A 12 -4.64 26.99 -0.14
C PRO A 12 -3.99 27.02 -1.53
N PRO A 13 -3.57 28.19 -2.02
CA PRO A 13 -2.92 28.28 -3.32
C PRO A 13 -1.58 27.54 -3.31
N THR A 14 -1.15 27.04 -4.47
CA THR A 14 0.21 26.53 -4.64
C THR A 14 1.21 27.67 -4.50
N LEU A 15 2.28 27.45 -3.76
CA LEU A 15 3.37 28.42 -3.65
C LEU A 15 4.07 28.55 -5.01
N ARG A 16 3.92 29.69 -5.68
CA ARG A 16 4.49 29.91 -7.03
C ARG A 16 5.89 30.51 -7.02
N GLU A 17 6.20 31.28 -5.99
CA GLU A 17 7.45 32.04 -5.89
C GLU A 17 8.08 31.86 -4.51
N THR A 18 9.41 31.96 -4.45
CA THR A 18 10.14 31.92 -3.19
C THR A 18 9.84 33.18 -2.38
N VAL A 19 9.26 32.99 -1.21
CA VAL A 19 8.93 34.09 -0.31
C VAL A 19 10.20 34.50 0.43
N THR A 20 10.55 35.78 0.41
CA THR A 20 11.73 36.33 1.09
C THR A 20 11.50 36.61 2.57
N LEU A 21 10.26 36.94 2.95
CA LEU A 21 9.85 37.18 4.33
C LEU A 21 8.40 36.74 4.56
N ILE A 22 8.19 35.85 5.53
CA ILE A 22 6.87 35.46 6.02
C ILE A 22 6.49 36.42 7.15
N SER A 23 5.61 37.38 6.84
CA SER A 23 5.29 38.52 7.73
C SER A 23 4.16 38.19 8.70
N LEU A 24 4.14 38.89 9.85
CA LEU A 24 3.02 38.79 10.79
C LEU A 24 1.75 39.43 10.18
N SER A 25 0.63 38.73 10.31
CA SER A 25 -0.71 39.22 10.02
C SER A 25 -1.56 39.40 11.29
N ALA A 26 -2.74 39.99 11.17
CA ALA A 26 -3.71 40.09 12.27
C ALA A 26 -4.19 38.71 12.79
N GLN A 27 -3.99 37.64 12.04
CA GLN A 27 -4.33 36.26 12.44
C GLN A 27 -3.18 35.55 13.16
N SER A 28 -1.98 36.16 13.16
CA SER A 28 -0.81 35.64 13.85
C SER A 28 -1.09 35.47 15.32
N SER A 29 -0.72 34.32 15.86
CA SER A 29 -0.98 34.01 17.26
C SER A 29 0.03 33.05 17.85
N CYS A 30 0.07 33.02 19.18
CA CYS A 30 0.79 32.05 19.97
C CYS A 30 -0.21 31.16 20.71
N ALA A 31 -0.04 29.84 20.62
CA ALA A 31 -0.71 28.90 21.52
C ALA A 31 0.02 28.93 22.87
N CYS A 32 -0.58 29.54 23.89
CA CYS A 32 0.06 29.76 25.19
C CYS A 32 0.00 28.50 26.06
N VAL A 33 0.82 28.45 27.12
CA VAL A 33 0.94 27.28 28.01
C VAL A 33 -0.37 27.00 28.76
N ASP A 34 -1.15 28.04 29.01
CA ASP A 34 -2.47 27.99 29.65
C ASP A 34 -3.62 27.61 28.70
N GLY A 35 -3.30 27.19 27.47
CA GLY A 35 -4.28 26.78 26.45
C GLY A 35 -4.99 27.93 25.75
N GLN A 36 -4.73 29.18 26.14
CA GLN A 36 -5.30 30.37 25.51
C GLN A 36 -4.44 30.84 24.33
N ARG A 37 -4.99 31.71 23.49
CA ARG A 37 -4.26 32.34 22.39
C ARG A 37 -3.93 33.79 22.69
N GLU A 38 -2.69 34.16 22.38
CA GLU A 38 -2.25 35.55 22.34
C GLU A 38 -2.07 35.96 20.88
N PHE A 39 -2.59 37.11 20.50
CA PHE A 39 -2.58 37.59 19.11
C PHE A 39 -1.56 38.70 18.93
N PHE A 40 -1.14 38.91 17.68
CA PHE A 40 -0.19 39.95 17.32
C PHE A 40 -0.69 41.36 17.70
N ASP A 41 0.19 42.13 18.36
CA ASP A 41 -0.02 43.55 18.68
C ASP A 41 0.98 44.41 17.89
N SER A 42 0.50 45.21 16.94
CA SER A 42 1.35 46.04 16.07
C SER A 42 2.19 47.09 16.82
N ARG A 43 1.86 47.37 18.09
CA ARG A 43 2.58 48.35 18.92
C ARG A 43 3.81 47.77 19.59
N ARG A 44 4.00 46.44 19.55
CA ARG A 44 5.10 45.74 20.22
C ARG A 44 6.18 45.35 19.23
N PRO A 45 7.46 45.30 19.67
CA PRO A 45 8.57 45.01 18.78
C PRO A 45 8.46 43.60 18.18
N THR A 46 8.85 43.50 16.91
CA THR A 46 8.97 42.23 16.19
C THR A 46 10.44 41.87 16.00
N VAL A 47 10.71 40.59 15.76
CA VAL A 47 12.04 40.06 15.47
C VAL A 47 11.97 39.19 14.22
N LYS A 48 13.00 39.23 13.38
CA LYS A 48 13.12 38.35 12.21
C LYS A 48 14.01 37.16 12.55
N ARG A 49 13.63 35.97 12.10
CA ARG A 49 14.42 34.74 12.25
C ARG A 49 14.50 33.97 10.94
N ASN A 50 15.57 33.22 10.77
CA ASN A 50 15.67 32.28 9.66
C ASN A 50 14.81 31.05 9.93
N CYS A 51 14.17 30.53 8.89
CA CYS A 51 13.38 29.31 8.90
C CYS A 51 13.58 28.56 7.58
N ILE A 52 13.23 27.28 7.57
CA ILE A 52 13.32 26.43 6.38
C ILE A 52 11.91 26.09 5.92
N VAL A 53 11.65 26.29 4.63
CA VAL A 53 10.40 25.92 3.96
C VAL A 53 10.63 24.66 3.14
N TYR A 54 9.91 23.60 3.46
CA TYR A 54 9.96 22.31 2.76
C TYR A 54 8.85 22.22 1.69
N GLY A 55 9.25 22.08 0.44
CA GLY A 55 8.38 21.96 -0.74
C GLY A 55 8.39 20.57 -1.37
N MET A 56 7.64 20.39 -2.46
CA MET A 56 7.60 19.12 -3.21
C MET A 56 8.91 18.81 -3.96
N LEU A 57 9.58 19.85 -4.45
CA LEU A 57 10.78 19.72 -5.27
C LEU A 57 12.07 19.92 -4.48
N GLY A 58 12.03 20.66 -3.37
CA GLY A 58 13.20 20.98 -2.56
C GLY A 58 12.82 21.84 -1.36
N ALA A 59 13.82 22.21 -0.56
CA ALA A 59 13.66 23.15 0.54
C ALA A 59 14.53 24.39 0.35
N PHE A 60 14.08 25.52 0.89
CA PHE A 60 14.80 26.78 0.86
C PHE A 60 14.74 27.50 2.20
N SER A 61 15.75 28.32 2.48
CA SER A 61 15.82 29.17 3.67
C SER A 61 15.16 30.52 3.41
N THR A 62 14.38 31.01 4.36
CA THR A 62 13.74 32.33 4.31
C THR A 62 13.66 32.96 5.70
N GLN A 63 13.22 34.22 5.79
CA GLN A 63 12.97 34.88 7.05
C GLN A 63 11.49 34.78 7.45
N ILE A 64 11.25 34.69 8.75
CA ILE A 64 9.93 34.77 9.37
C ILE A 64 9.94 35.90 10.40
N GLU A 65 8.88 36.71 10.39
CA GLU A 65 8.66 37.74 11.40
C GLU A 65 7.91 37.14 12.59
N LEU A 66 8.38 37.46 13.80
CA LEU A 66 7.88 36.91 15.05
C LEU A 66 7.74 38.01 16.10
N GLN A 67 6.82 37.84 17.03
CA GLN A 67 6.69 38.75 18.18
C GLN A 67 6.82 37.95 19.49
N PRO A 68 7.67 38.35 20.45
CA PRO A 68 7.74 37.69 21.75
C PRO A 68 6.37 37.62 22.41
N CYS A 69 5.94 36.41 22.80
CA CYS A 69 4.64 36.25 23.42
C CYS A 69 4.66 36.80 24.86
N PRO A 70 3.88 37.82 25.21
CA PRO A 70 3.86 38.40 26.56
C PRO A 70 3.24 37.50 27.62
N ARG A 71 2.39 36.58 27.18
CA ARG A 71 1.64 35.68 28.05
C ARG A 71 2.44 34.46 28.46
N CYS A 72 3.42 34.08 27.64
CA CYS A 72 4.27 32.93 27.93
C CYS A 72 5.47 33.35 28.78
N PRO A 73 5.83 32.58 29.82
CA PRO A 73 7.06 32.84 30.57
C PRO A 73 8.29 32.92 29.66
N PRO A 74 9.21 33.88 29.86
CA PRO A 74 10.40 34.05 29.02
C PRO A 74 11.26 32.80 28.89
N VAL A 75 11.24 31.92 29.91
CA VAL A 75 11.96 30.63 29.91
C VAL A 75 11.55 29.72 28.76
N HIS A 76 10.28 29.79 28.32
CA HIS A 76 9.76 28.96 27.23
C HIS A 76 10.05 29.54 25.84
N ARG A 77 10.54 30.79 25.76
CA ARG A 77 10.92 31.48 24.52
C ARG A 77 9.87 31.32 23.40
N ARG A 78 8.59 31.41 23.74
CA ARG A 78 7.49 31.30 22.77
C ARG A 78 7.29 32.61 22.02
N TYR A 79 6.94 32.49 20.76
CA TYR A 79 6.67 33.61 19.87
C TYR A 79 5.26 33.49 19.30
N ILE A 80 4.64 34.64 19.09
CA ILE A 80 3.54 34.82 18.15
C ILE A 80 4.15 34.69 16.76
N GLY A 81 3.63 33.72 15.99
CA GLY A 81 4.07 33.46 14.63
C GLY A 81 2.93 33.64 13.62
N PRO A 82 3.28 33.83 12.34
CA PRO A 82 2.29 34.01 11.29
C PRO A 82 1.55 32.72 10.99
N ASP A 83 0.33 32.86 10.46
CA ASP A 83 -0.47 31.81 9.82
C ASP A 83 -0.44 32.02 8.29
N PRO A 84 0.57 31.50 7.58
CA PRO A 84 0.81 31.80 6.16
C PRO A 84 -0.02 30.92 5.21
N ARG A 85 -1.22 30.53 5.63
CA ARG A 85 -2.12 29.66 4.86
C ARG A 85 -2.55 30.31 3.55
N ASP A 86 -2.73 31.62 3.55
CA ASP A 86 -3.12 32.43 2.40
C ASP A 86 -2.08 32.39 1.26
N ILE A 87 -0.81 32.15 1.59
CA ILE A 87 0.29 31.97 0.63
C ILE A 87 0.68 30.50 0.42
N GLY A 88 -0.16 29.55 0.86
CA GLY A 88 0.07 28.13 0.62
C GLY A 88 1.09 27.48 1.54
N LEU A 89 1.39 28.07 2.70
CA LEU A 89 2.34 27.53 3.67
C LEU A 89 1.66 27.09 4.97
N PHE A 90 2.26 26.07 5.60
CA PHE A 90 1.89 25.52 6.90
C PHE A 90 3.04 25.71 7.88
N ASN A 91 2.83 26.56 8.89
CA ASN A 91 3.82 26.85 9.92
C ASN A 91 3.73 25.82 11.07
N TYR A 92 4.71 24.92 11.18
CA TYR A 92 4.72 23.90 12.24
C TYR A 92 5.25 24.45 13.57
N ASN A 93 6.38 25.17 13.56
CA ASN A 93 7.05 25.64 14.78
C ASN A 93 7.91 26.91 14.62
N ASN A 94 7.59 27.78 13.67
CA ASN A 94 8.33 29.02 13.32
C ASN A 94 9.76 28.82 12.78
N SER A 95 10.35 27.63 12.88
CA SER A 95 11.65 27.31 12.25
C SER A 95 11.51 26.37 11.07
N THR A 96 10.46 25.54 11.08
CA THR A 96 10.19 24.50 10.10
C THR A 96 8.79 24.73 9.54
N ILE A 97 8.72 24.95 8.23
CA ILE A 97 7.50 25.33 7.51
C ILE A 97 7.37 24.38 6.32
N PHE A 98 6.13 24.02 5.98
CA PHE A 98 5.85 23.11 4.88
C PHE A 98 4.92 23.78 3.88
N THR A 99 5.11 23.51 2.60
CA THR A 99 4.08 23.85 1.62
C THR A 99 2.85 22.99 1.84
N HIS A 100 1.66 23.57 1.63
CA HIS A 100 0.42 22.81 1.59
C HIS A 100 0.44 21.77 0.45
N GLU A 101 1.10 22.09 -0.66
CA GLU A 101 1.31 21.16 -1.77
C GLU A 101 1.98 19.86 -1.32
N LEU A 102 3.11 19.93 -0.59
CA LEU A 102 3.81 18.74 -0.09
C LEU A 102 2.95 17.88 0.84
N LEU A 103 2.17 18.52 1.71
CA LEU A 103 1.30 17.83 2.66
C LEU A 103 0.07 17.22 1.97
N ASN A 104 -0.53 17.93 1.02
CA ASN A 104 -1.64 17.46 0.22
C ASN A 104 -1.23 16.31 -0.69
N GLU A 105 -0.03 16.36 -1.27
CA GLU A 105 0.47 15.25 -2.09
C GLU A 105 0.64 13.99 -1.25
N TYR A 106 1.13 14.10 -0.01
CA TYR A 106 1.16 12.93 0.85
C TYR A 106 -0.24 12.44 1.21
N ILE A 107 -1.23 13.33 1.43
CA ILE A 107 -2.62 12.91 1.59
C ILE A 107 -3.10 12.15 0.35
N SER A 108 -2.79 12.63 -0.86
CA SER A 108 -3.11 11.93 -2.10
C SER A 108 -2.44 10.55 -2.14
N ALA A 109 -1.12 10.46 -2.00
CA ALA A 109 -0.39 9.18 -2.01
C ALA A 109 -0.85 8.21 -0.91
N PHE A 110 -1.17 8.75 0.27
CA PHE A 110 -1.71 8.00 1.40
C PHE A 110 -3.12 7.47 1.10
N THR A 111 -3.97 8.23 0.42
CA THR A 111 -5.36 7.84 0.14
C THR A 111 -5.53 7.05 -1.16
N SER A 112 -4.66 7.24 -2.16
CA SER A 112 -4.75 6.60 -3.47
C SER A 112 -3.90 5.34 -3.59
N SER A 113 -2.76 5.30 -2.90
CA SER A 113 -1.76 4.23 -3.00
C SER A 113 -1.21 3.79 -1.64
N GLU A 114 -1.87 4.19 -0.55
CA GLU A 114 -1.61 3.75 0.83
C GLU A 114 -0.16 3.85 1.24
N THR A 115 0.52 4.87 0.71
CA THR A 115 1.96 4.99 0.88
C THR A 115 2.26 5.27 2.36
N PRO A 116 2.99 4.37 3.05
CA PRO A 116 3.35 4.62 4.45
C PRO A 116 4.32 5.80 4.55
N PHE A 117 4.46 6.36 5.75
CA PHE A 117 5.33 7.52 5.97
C PHE A 117 6.78 7.28 5.53
N GLU A 118 7.40 6.15 5.90
CA GLU A 118 8.83 5.93 5.63
C GLU A 118 9.11 5.80 4.12
N PRO A 119 8.38 4.98 3.33
CA PRO A 119 8.53 4.97 1.88
C PRO A 119 8.30 6.35 1.24
N TRP A 120 7.28 7.10 1.67
CA TRP A 120 7.03 8.44 1.15
C TRP A 120 8.20 9.39 1.43
N VAL A 121 8.67 9.44 2.68
CA VAL A 121 9.81 10.27 3.08
C VAL A 121 11.06 9.88 2.32
N GLN A 122 11.34 8.58 2.15
CA GLN A 122 12.47 8.11 1.35
C GLN A 122 12.37 8.57 -0.12
N THR A 123 11.18 8.51 -0.72
CA THR A 123 10.96 8.99 -2.10
C THR A 123 11.24 10.50 -2.21
N ILE A 124 10.76 11.31 -1.27
CA ILE A 124 11.00 12.76 -1.29
C ILE A 124 12.46 13.08 -0.98
N SER A 125 13.09 12.39 -0.03
CA SER A 125 14.52 12.55 0.27
C SER A 125 15.39 12.29 -0.96
N ARG A 126 15.14 11.20 -1.70
CA ARG A 126 15.88 10.90 -2.94
C ARG A 126 15.74 12.03 -3.97
N ARG A 127 14.54 12.58 -4.12
CA ARG A 127 14.31 13.72 -5.02
C ARG A 127 15.10 14.97 -4.58
N TYR A 128 15.20 15.20 -3.28
CA TYR A 128 16.01 16.30 -2.74
C TYR A 128 17.51 16.07 -2.97
N ASP A 129 17.98 14.83 -2.86
CA ASP A 129 19.38 14.46 -3.08
C ASP A 129 19.81 14.64 -4.55
N GLU A 130 18.87 14.65 -5.50
CA GLU A 130 19.11 14.98 -6.90
C GLU A 130 19.41 16.48 -7.14
N LEU A 131 19.16 17.36 -6.16
CA LEU A 131 19.44 18.79 -6.25
C LEU A 131 20.82 19.14 -5.67
N PRO A 132 21.80 19.55 -6.50
CA PRO A 132 23.14 19.85 -6.03
C PRO A 132 23.16 21.02 -5.03
N GLY A 133 23.74 20.81 -3.85
CA GLY A 133 23.85 21.83 -2.81
C GLY A 133 22.52 22.19 -2.12
N GLY A 134 21.46 21.38 -2.32
CA GLY A 134 20.17 21.57 -1.69
C GLY A 134 20.16 21.29 -0.18
N ILE A 135 19.14 21.79 0.51
CA ILE A 135 18.85 21.42 1.91
C ILE A 135 18.23 20.03 1.91
N SER A 136 18.79 19.07 2.66
CA SER A 136 18.25 17.71 2.76
C SER A 136 16.83 17.69 3.31
N PHE A 137 16.03 16.73 2.84
CA PHE A 137 14.70 16.51 3.39
C PHE A 137 14.75 16.03 4.84
N ILE A 138 13.65 16.22 5.56
CA ILE A 138 13.55 15.84 6.97
C ILE A 138 13.36 14.33 7.17
N GLY A 139 13.71 13.83 8.35
CA GLY A 139 13.46 12.44 8.73
C GLY A 139 11.99 12.11 8.99
N GLY A 140 11.66 10.81 8.92
CA GLY A 140 10.29 10.28 9.06
C GLY A 140 9.57 10.71 10.33
N GLY A 141 10.27 10.78 11.47
CA GLY A 141 9.68 11.19 12.76
C GLY A 141 9.16 12.63 12.77
N LEU A 142 9.90 13.57 12.17
CA LEU A 142 9.46 14.97 12.09
C LEU A 142 8.32 15.11 11.08
N PHE A 143 8.40 14.45 9.92
CA PHE A 143 7.38 14.54 8.88
C PHE A 143 6.04 14.02 9.39
N ARG A 144 6.06 12.87 10.08
CA ARG A 144 4.88 12.30 10.74
C ARG A 144 4.23 13.29 11.71
N SER A 145 5.04 13.95 12.55
CA SER A 145 4.54 14.93 13.53
C SER A 145 3.88 16.14 12.85
N VAL A 146 4.50 16.65 11.78
CA VAL A 146 3.99 17.75 10.96
C VAL A 146 2.67 17.36 10.28
N TRP A 147 2.62 16.19 9.67
CA TRP A 147 1.43 15.71 8.97
C TRP A 147 0.25 15.54 9.93
N PHE A 148 0.46 14.93 11.11
CA PHE A 148 -0.60 14.81 12.11
C PHE A 148 -1.10 16.18 12.61
N ALA A 149 -0.21 17.16 12.76
CA ALA A 149 -0.62 18.53 13.06
C ALA A 149 -1.47 19.14 11.92
N HIS A 150 -1.08 18.89 10.66
CA HIS A 150 -1.78 19.38 9.49
C HIS A 150 -3.18 18.76 9.31
N VAL A 151 -3.31 17.43 9.37
CA VAL A 151 -4.61 16.73 9.18
C VAL A 151 -5.65 17.10 10.23
N ARG A 152 -5.21 17.36 11.47
CA ARG A 152 -6.06 17.89 12.55
C ARG A 152 -6.66 19.25 12.18
N LEU A 153 -5.88 20.13 11.55
CA LEU A 153 -6.35 21.46 11.15
C LEU A 153 -7.34 21.42 10.00
N ILE A 154 -7.13 20.54 9.02
CA ILE A 154 -8.07 20.38 7.90
C ILE A 154 -9.28 19.51 8.27
N ARG A 155 -9.39 19.07 9.53
CA ARG A 155 -10.43 18.18 10.05
C ARG A 155 -10.63 16.97 9.15
N PHE A 156 -9.54 16.29 8.81
CA PHE A 156 -9.55 15.07 8.01
C PHE A 156 -10.34 13.91 8.66
N GLU A 157 -10.81 14.11 9.90
CA GLU A 157 -11.61 13.18 10.69
C GLU A 157 -13.13 13.25 10.38
N SER A 158 -13.60 14.31 9.70
CA SER A 158 -15.02 14.69 9.66
C SER A 158 -15.93 13.91 8.69
N ASP A 159 -15.38 12.94 7.97
CA ASP A 159 -16.00 12.37 6.77
C ASP A 159 -16.00 10.83 6.77
N LYS A 160 -15.85 10.22 7.96
CA LYS A 160 -15.76 8.76 8.13
C LYS A 160 -16.91 8.13 8.89
N THR A 161 -18.03 8.83 9.00
CA THR A 161 -19.29 8.25 9.44
C THR A 161 -19.73 7.17 8.46
N CYS A 162 -19.94 5.94 8.91
CA CYS A 162 -20.53 4.91 8.07
C CYS A 162 -21.95 5.39 7.69
N PRO A 163 -22.32 5.50 6.40
CA PRO A 163 -23.64 5.99 6.02
C PRO A 163 -24.77 5.09 6.53
N SER A 164 -24.47 3.83 6.87
CA SER A 164 -25.42 2.89 7.46
C SER A 164 -25.36 2.82 8.99
N CYS A 165 -24.19 3.08 9.58
CA CYS A 165 -23.86 2.75 10.97
C CYS A 165 -23.64 3.98 11.87
N GLY A 166 -23.59 5.18 11.28
CA GLY A 166 -23.23 6.39 12.02
C GLY A 166 -21.76 6.40 12.43
N ASP A 167 -21.49 7.15 13.51
CA ASP A 167 -20.14 7.35 14.06
C ASP A 167 -19.66 6.18 14.93
N ASN A 168 -20.56 5.26 15.30
CA ASN A 168 -20.32 4.16 16.23
C ASN A 168 -20.80 2.81 15.67
N PRO A 169 -20.16 2.25 14.64
CA PRO A 169 -20.46 0.89 14.19
C PRO A 169 -20.14 -0.14 15.28
N ASP A 170 -21.02 -1.14 15.46
CA ASP A 170 -20.82 -2.25 16.42
C ASP A 170 -19.54 -3.05 16.15
N ASN A 171 -19.13 -3.11 14.88
CA ASN A 171 -17.92 -3.80 14.45
C ASN A 171 -17.18 -2.93 13.44
N VAL A 172 -15.92 -2.63 13.73
CA VAL A 172 -15.01 -2.03 12.76
C VAL A 172 -14.00 -3.09 12.33
N ILE A 173 -14.07 -3.49 11.05
CA ILE A 173 -13.06 -4.37 10.45
C ILE A 173 -11.95 -3.47 9.89
N TRP A 174 -10.77 -3.58 10.48
CA TRP A 174 -9.57 -2.86 10.06
C TRP A 174 -8.68 -3.78 9.24
N ASP A 175 -8.58 -3.52 7.94
CA ASP A 175 -7.72 -4.31 7.04
C ASP A 175 -6.30 -3.74 7.07
N GLY A 176 -5.53 -4.16 8.08
CA GLY A 176 -4.10 -3.84 8.27
C GLY A 176 -3.81 -2.63 9.16
N VAL A 177 -3.31 -2.88 10.37
CA VAL A 177 -2.64 -1.86 11.21
C VAL A 177 -1.42 -2.48 11.86
N SER A 178 -0.24 -1.97 11.52
CA SER A 178 0.97 -2.23 12.29
C SER A 178 1.11 -1.13 13.33
N ILE A 179 0.60 -1.35 14.54
CA ILE A 179 0.84 -0.46 15.68
C ILE A 179 2.15 -0.87 16.31
N SER A 180 3.20 -0.07 16.11
CA SER A 180 4.48 -0.27 16.78
C SER A 180 4.60 0.64 17.99
N PHE A 181 4.56 0.04 19.18
CA PHE A 181 4.90 0.73 20.42
C PHE A 181 6.41 0.61 20.65
N GLY A 182 7.07 1.70 21.03
CA GLY A 182 8.41 1.60 21.58
C GLY A 182 8.40 0.67 22.80
N ARG A 183 9.40 -0.20 22.99
CA ARG A 183 9.43 -1.24 24.05
C ARG A 183 9.05 -0.72 25.45
N LYS A 184 9.36 0.54 25.75
CA LYS A 184 9.00 1.24 27.00
C LYS A 184 7.49 1.46 27.23
N HIS A 185 6.68 1.35 26.18
CA HIS A 185 5.21 1.48 26.21
C HIS A 185 4.51 0.12 26.14
N VAL A 186 5.26 -0.97 25.99
CA VAL A 186 4.73 -2.33 26.09
C VAL A 186 4.54 -2.63 27.59
N SER A 187 3.33 -2.36 28.09
CA SER A 187 2.95 -2.78 29.45
C SER A 187 2.65 -4.28 29.46
N SER A 188 2.61 -4.88 30.66
CA SER A 188 2.13 -6.25 30.85
C SER A 188 0.64 -6.43 30.49
N GLU A 189 -0.09 -5.33 30.30
CA GLU A 189 -1.51 -5.31 29.94
C GLU A 189 -1.73 -5.28 28.42
N LEU A 190 -0.69 -5.00 27.64
CA LEU A 190 -0.76 -4.98 26.18
C LEU A 190 -0.86 -6.41 25.65
N GLN A 191 -2.08 -6.82 25.33
CA GLN A 191 -2.36 -8.10 24.71
C GLN A 191 -2.39 -7.93 23.18
N PRO A 192 -1.79 -8.86 22.41
CA PRO A 192 -1.93 -8.81 20.98
C PRO A 192 -3.43 -8.92 20.60
N PRO A 193 -3.87 -8.30 19.49
CA PRO A 193 -5.25 -8.41 19.01
C PRO A 193 -5.64 -9.85 18.62
N THR A 194 -4.70 -10.80 18.72
CA THR A 194 -4.90 -12.23 18.57
C THR A 194 -5.20 -12.96 19.88
N VAL A 195 -5.20 -12.29 21.05
CA VAL A 195 -5.66 -12.91 22.30
C VAL A 195 -7.17 -13.11 22.22
N ILE A 196 -7.57 -14.37 22.14
CA ILE A 196 -8.96 -14.77 22.12
C ILE A 196 -9.53 -14.55 23.53
N HIS A 197 -10.48 -13.63 23.66
CA HIS A 197 -11.18 -13.42 24.93
C HIS A 197 -11.96 -14.69 25.31
N LYS A 198 -12.09 -14.97 26.61
CA LYS A 198 -12.83 -16.15 27.12
C LYS A 198 -14.28 -16.24 26.61
N ASP A 199 -14.89 -15.09 26.36
CA ASP A 199 -16.27 -14.94 25.87
C ASP A 199 -16.32 -14.62 24.36
N ALA A 200 -15.19 -14.77 23.65
CA ALA A 200 -15.15 -14.52 22.22
C ALA A 200 -16.10 -15.50 21.51
N PRO A 201 -16.91 -15.03 20.56
CA PRO A 201 -17.82 -15.90 19.83
C PRO A 201 -17.00 -16.94 19.05
N GLU A 202 -17.16 -18.21 19.43
CA GLU A 202 -16.50 -19.31 18.76
C GLU A 202 -17.23 -19.57 17.43
N ARG A 203 -16.53 -19.35 16.32
CA ARG A 203 -17.04 -19.68 15.00
C ARG A 203 -16.68 -21.12 14.69
N SER A 204 -17.66 -21.93 14.32
CA SER A 204 -17.42 -23.24 13.72
C SER A 204 -16.84 -23.14 12.29
N SER A 205 -16.37 -21.96 11.88
CA SER A 205 -15.78 -21.70 10.56
C SER A 205 -14.53 -22.55 10.40
N ARG A 206 -14.61 -23.57 9.54
CA ARG A 206 -13.45 -24.39 9.23
C ARG A 206 -12.66 -23.74 8.11
N PRO A 207 -11.34 -23.55 8.25
CA PRO A 207 -10.52 -23.10 7.15
C PRO A 207 -10.62 -24.13 6.02
N VAL A 208 -10.77 -23.65 4.78
CA VAL A 208 -10.69 -24.54 3.62
C VAL A 208 -9.26 -25.01 3.47
N SER A 209 -9.09 -26.34 3.48
CA SER A 209 -7.78 -26.93 3.26
C SER A 209 -7.33 -26.71 1.82
N LYS A 210 -6.06 -26.33 1.66
CA LYS A 210 -5.38 -26.18 0.37
C LYS A 210 -6.14 -25.28 -0.64
N PRO A 211 -6.43 -24.01 -0.34
CA PRO A 211 -7.17 -23.14 -1.26
C PRO A 211 -6.31 -22.59 -2.39
N GLU A 212 -5.01 -22.82 -2.43
CA GLU A 212 -4.11 -22.29 -3.46
C GLU A 212 -4.44 -22.85 -4.86
N TRP A 213 -3.97 -22.16 -5.90
CA TRP A 213 -4.17 -22.58 -7.29
C TRP A 213 -3.64 -23.99 -7.54
N LEU A 214 -2.37 -24.19 -7.21
CA LEU A 214 -1.67 -25.46 -7.32
C LEU A 214 -1.44 -26.01 -5.91
N GLN A 215 -2.05 -27.14 -5.58
CA GLN A 215 -2.12 -27.60 -4.18
C GLN A 215 -0.83 -28.28 -3.67
N ASP A 216 0.06 -28.73 -4.56
CA ASP A 216 1.28 -29.42 -4.17
C ASP A 216 2.42 -28.43 -3.92
N ILE A 217 2.75 -28.20 -2.65
CA ILE A 217 3.81 -27.27 -2.24
C ILE A 217 5.19 -27.63 -2.80
N LYS A 218 5.51 -28.92 -2.96
CA LYS A 218 6.81 -29.35 -3.49
C LYS A 218 6.91 -28.98 -4.96
N MET A 219 5.84 -29.25 -5.71
CA MET A 219 5.80 -28.93 -7.14
C MET A 219 5.72 -27.43 -7.42
N ARG A 220 5.02 -26.66 -6.57
CA ARG A 220 5.07 -25.18 -6.65
C ARG A 220 6.49 -24.66 -6.47
N ARG A 221 7.19 -25.14 -5.44
CA ARG A 221 8.59 -24.78 -5.19
C ARG A 221 9.47 -25.15 -6.38
N LEU A 222 9.32 -26.36 -6.91
CA LEU A 222 10.06 -26.82 -8.08
C LEU A 222 9.89 -25.91 -9.30
N ILE A 223 8.66 -25.42 -9.58
CA ILE A 223 8.43 -24.44 -10.65
C ILE A 223 9.12 -23.10 -10.33
N ARG A 224 8.99 -22.59 -9.11
CA ARG A 224 9.61 -21.31 -8.73
C ARG A 224 11.13 -21.37 -8.84
N ASP A 225 11.73 -22.45 -8.36
CA ASP A 225 13.18 -22.68 -8.42
C ASP A 225 13.62 -22.79 -9.88
N TRP A 226 12.89 -23.54 -10.70
CA TRP A 226 13.17 -23.68 -12.13
C TRP A 226 13.07 -22.35 -12.89
N LEU A 227 12.04 -21.53 -12.61
CA LEU A 227 11.87 -20.21 -13.23
C LEU A 227 12.93 -19.20 -12.77
N SER A 228 13.26 -19.19 -11.47
CA SER A 228 14.20 -18.22 -10.88
C SER A 228 15.64 -18.48 -11.30
N SER A 229 15.97 -19.74 -11.60
CA SER A 229 17.30 -20.17 -11.98
C SER A 229 17.58 -20.06 -13.49
N GLY A 230 16.72 -19.37 -14.26
CA GLY A 230 16.95 -19.11 -15.69
C GLY A 230 16.39 -20.14 -16.66
N GLY A 231 15.49 -21.03 -16.20
CA GLY A 231 14.78 -21.97 -17.07
C GLY A 231 15.69 -22.99 -17.74
N LEU A 232 15.79 -22.94 -19.08
CA LEU A 232 16.53 -23.90 -19.92
C LEU A 232 17.99 -23.49 -20.23
N ILE A 233 18.52 -22.44 -19.62
CA ILE A 233 19.85 -21.90 -19.96
C ILE A 233 20.81 -22.00 -18.80
N PRO A 234 22.10 -22.30 -19.07
CA PRO A 234 23.11 -22.26 -18.03
C PRO A 234 23.48 -20.82 -17.71
N GLU A 235 23.63 -20.50 -16.42
CA GLU A 235 24.27 -19.25 -16.02
C GLU A 235 25.68 -19.20 -16.62
N GLN A 236 25.95 -18.20 -17.47
CA GLN A 236 27.28 -18.01 -18.04
C GLN A 236 28.20 -17.45 -16.97
N GLY A 237 28.90 -18.32 -16.24
CA GLY A 237 30.12 -17.94 -15.54
C GLY A 237 31.24 -17.74 -16.56
N GLU A 238 31.88 -16.56 -16.57
CA GLU A 238 32.93 -16.16 -17.53
C GLU A 238 34.23 -17.01 -17.48
N ASN A 239 34.30 -18.08 -16.69
CA ASN A 239 35.49 -18.91 -16.55
C ASN A 239 35.42 -20.21 -17.35
N SER A 240 36.42 -20.40 -18.20
CA SER A 240 36.63 -21.46 -19.21
C SER A 240 36.70 -22.90 -18.69
N GLY A 241 36.51 -23.16 -17.38
CA GLY A 241 36.39 -24.50 -16.80
C GLY A 241 34.94 -24.99 -16.62
N GLY A 242 33.93 -24.15 -16.87
CA GLY A 242 32.53 -24.40 -16.49
C GLY A 242 31.60 -25.03 -17.53
N TYR A 243 32.04 -25.24 -18.78
CA TYR A 243 31.13 -25.65 -19.87
C TYR A 243 30.44 -27.00 -19.63
N GLN A 244 31.17 -27.98 -19.11
CA GLN A 244 30.61 -29.31 -18.85
C GLN A 244 29.63 -29.32 -17.67
N ALA A 245 29.94 -28.55 -16.62
CA ALA A 245 29.02 -28.36 -15.50
C ALA A 245 27.75 -27.61 -15.93
N ALA A 246 27.89 -26.58 -16.76
CA ALA A 246 26.78 -25.84 -17.36
C ALA A 246 25.89 -26.73 -18.24
N LEU A 247 26.49 -27.61 -19.03
CA LEU A 247 25.75 -28.56 -19.86
C LEU A 247 24.99 -29.58 -19.02
N GLU A 248 25.61 -30.12 -17.97
CA GLU A 248 24.95 -31.06 -17.06
C GLU A 248 23.78 -30.39 -16.32
N ASP A 249 23.95 -29.15 -15.86
CA ASP A 249 22.87 -28.37 -15.24
C ASP A 249 21.70 -28.15 -16.20
N CYS A 250 21.97 -27.82 -17.47
CA CYS A 250 20.95 -27.71 -18.51
C CYS A 250 20.20 -29.02 -18.76
N LEU A 251 20.95 -30.13 -18.86
CA LEU A 251 20.36 -31.45 -19.04
C LEU A 251 19.48 -31.81 -17.85
N GLN A 252 19.92 -31.51 -16.63
CA GLN A 252 19.15 -31.75 -15.43
C GLN A 252 17.86 -30.91 -15.39
N ARG A 253 17.93 -29.64 -15.78
CA ARG A 253 16.74 -28.78 -15.90
C ARG A 253 15.76 -29.25 -16.96
N ALA A 254 16.27 -29.71 -18.10
CA ALA A 254 15.45 -30.30 -19.15
C ALA A 254 14.78 -31.60 -18.69
N LYS A 255 15.50 -32.44 -17.92
CA LYS A 255 14.95 -33.66 -17.29
C LYS A 255 13.84 -33.31 -16.30
N ILE A 256 14.07 -32.38 -15.38
CA ILE A 256 13.04 -31.90 -14.42
C ILE A 256 11.80 -31.42 -15.18
N LEU A 257 12.00 -30.62 -16.23
CA LEU A 257 10.91 -30.07 -17.03
C LEU A 257 10.09 -31.18 -17.72
N GLN A 258 10.76 -32.13 -18.37
CA GLN A 258 10.12 -33.19 -19.16
C GLN A 258 9.52 -34.32 -18.32
N LEU A 259 10.21 -34.73 -17.26
CA LEU A 259 9.88 -35.91 -16.46
C LEU A 259 9.01 -35.59 -15.24
N GLU A 260 9.09 -34.36 -14.72
CA GLU A 260 8.37 -33.98 -13.49
C GLU A 260 7.33 -32.89 -13.76
N LEU A 261 7.76 -31.73 -14.28
CA LEU A 261 6.88 -30.56 -14.39
C LEU A 261 5.78 -30.74 -15.44
N TYR A 262 6.11 -31.21 -16.66
CA TYR A 262 5.10 -31.39 -17.70
C TYR A 262 4.05 -32.45 -17.35
N PRO A 263 4.39 -33.66 -16.89
CA PRO A 263 3.40 -34.64 -16.48
C PRO A 263 2.51 -34.13 -15.35
N TRP A 264 3.12 -33.45 -14.37
CA TRP A 264 2.37 -32.90 -13.25
C TRP A 264 1.42 -31.77 -13.66
N LEU A 265 1.90 -30.79 -14.45
CA LEU A 265 1.06 -29.71 -14.97
C LEU A 265 -0.09 -30.27 -15.83
N HIS A 266 0.18 -31.31 -16.62
CA HIS A 266 -0.84 -31.96 -17.43
C HIS A 266 -1.95 -32.58 -16.58
N ASN A 267 -1.57 -33.21 -15.47
CA ASN A 267 -2.51 -33.77 -14.51
C ASN A 267 -3.35 -32.70 -13.80
N GLN A 268 -2.83 -31.46 -13.65
CA GLN A 268 -3.63 -30.33 -13.15
C GLN A 268 -4.57 -29.79 -14.22
N SER A 269 -4.06 -29.54 -15.43
CA SER A 269 -4.81 -29.15 -16.62
C SER A 269 -3.94 -29.34 -17.87
N PRO A 270 -4.46 -29.99 -18.93
CA PRO A 270 -3.74 -30.07 -20.20
C PRO A 270 -3.35 -28.69 -20.75
N SER A 271 -4.21 -27.68 -20.59
CA SER A 271 -3.96 -26.31 -21.02
C SER A 271 -2.84 -25.64 -20.23
N LEU A 272 -2.72 -25.90 -18.91
CA LEU A 272 -1.59 -25.41 -18.10
C LEU A 272 -0.26 -25.94 -18.63
N LYS A 273 -0.19 -27.25 -18.92
CA LYS A 273 1.01 -27.87 -19.51
C LYS A 273 1.35 -27.22 -20.85
N THR A 274 0.38 -27.13 -21.76
CA THR A 274 0.61 -26.58 -23.11
C THR A 274 1.05 -25.12 -23.04
N LEU A 275 0.39 -24.31 -22.22
CA LEU A 275 0.75 -22.92 -22.01
C LEU A 275 2.16 -22.77 -21.46
N PHE A 276 2.50 -23.53 -20.40
CA PHE A 276 3.82 -23.51 -19.81
C PHE A 276 4.88 -23.95 -20.83
N ALA A 277 4.68 -25.08 -21.49
CA ALA A 277 5.63 -25.63 -22.46
C ALA A 277 5.91 -24.66 -23.63
N ARG A 278 4.87 -24.00 -24.13
CA ARG A 278 4.96 -23.09 -25.28
C ARG A 278 5.52 -21.72 -24.89
N ARG A 279 5.11 -21.15 -23.75
CA ARG A 279 5.42 -19.75 -23.41
C ARG A 279 6.58 -19.60 -22.42
N LEU A 280 6.86 -20.62 -21.61
CA LEU A 280 7.90 -20.62 -20.58
C LEU A 280 8.90 -21.78 -20.70
N GLY A 281 8.53 -22.89 -21.34
CA GLY A 281 9.37 -24.06 -21.54
C GLY A 281 10.17 -24.02 -22.84
N HIS A 282 10.17 -25.12 -23.59
CA HIS A 282 10.94 -25.23 -24.84
C HIS A 282 10.51 -24.20 -25.89
N GLY A 283 9.24 -23.82 -25.94
CA GLY A 283 8.76 -22.81 -26.90
C GLY A 283 9.25 -21.39 -26.62
N ALA A 284 9.83 -21.13 -25.43
CA ALA A 284 10.43 -19.84 -25.07
C ALA A 284 11.91 -19.71 -25.52
N LEU A 285 12.48 -20.76 -26.13
CA LEU A 285 13.81 -20.71 -26.71
C LEU A 285 13.76 -20.00 -28.06
N GLN A 286 14.59 -18.97 -28.21
CA GLN A 286 14.76 -18.30 -29.50
C GLN A 286 15.59 -19.17 -30.45
N ALA A 287 15.09 -19.39 -31.67
CA ALA A 287 15.75 -20.20 -32.69
C ALA A 287 17.18 -19.73 -32.99
N ASP A 288 17.40 -18.41 -33.03
CA ASP A 288 18.65 -17.83 -33.53
C ASP A 288 19.69 -17.57 -32.43
N SER A 289 19.24 -17.32 -31.19
CA SER A 289 20.14 -16.89 -30.11
C SER A 289 20.39 -17.95 -29.06
N LYS A 290 19.66 -19.08 -29.11
CA LYS A 290 19.61 -20.09 -28.04
C LYS A 290 19.34 -19.45 -26.66
N LYS A 291 18.71 -18.26 -26.62
CA LYS A 291 18.33 -17.55 -25.40
C LYS A 291 16.91 -17.91 -24.99
N TRP A 292 16.74 -18.19 -23.70
CA TRP A 292 15.49 -18.41 -23.02
C TRP A 292 15.04 -17.04 -22.59
N LYS A 293 14.07 -16.51 -23.33
CA LYS A 293 13.56 -15.16 -23.12
C LYS A 293 12.04 -15.24 -23.06
N PRO A 294 11.50 -15.89 -22.01
CA PRO A 294 10.08 -15.92 -21.81
C PRO A 294 9.55 -14.50 -21.67
N ARG A 295 8.29 -14.33 -22.03
CA ARG A 295 7.61 -13.05 -21.88
C ARG A 295 7.21 -12.87 -20.42
N ARG A 296 7.39 -11.65 -19.92
CA ARG A 296 7.22 -11.31 -18.50
C ARG A 296 5.79 -11.57 -18.03
N GLU A 297 4.80 -11.35 -18.88
CA GLU A 297 3.38 -11.51 -18.57
C GLU A 297 3.05 -12.96 -18.16
N TYR A 298 3.58 -13.94 -18.89
CA TYR A 298 3.40 -15.36 -18.57
C TYR A 298 4.20 -15.79 -17.34
N LEU A 299 5.39 -15.22 -17.13
CA LEU A 299 6.15 -15.44 -15.90
C LEU A 299 5.35 -14.96 -14.68
N THR A 300 4.78 -13.76 -14.75
CA THR A 300 3.95 -13.20 -13.68
C THR A 300 2.73 -14.06 -13.38
N LEU A 301 2.06 -14.60 -14.40
CA LEU A 301 0.97 -15.56 -14.18
C LEU A 301 1.45 -16.77 -13.37
N PHE A 302 2.51 -17.46 -13.81
CA PHE A 302 2.97 -18.66 -13.11
C PHE A 302 3.57 -18.38 -11.73
N GLN A 303 4.12 -17.19 -11.49
CA GLN A 303 4.48 -16.75 -10.14
C GLN A 303 3.26 -16.64 -9.22
N ILE A 304 2.13 -16.11 -9.72
CA ILE A 304 0.87 -16.04 -8.96
C ILE A 304 0.29 -17.44 -8.70
N LEU A 305 0.30 -18.32 -9.72
CA LEU A 305 -0.20 -19.70 -9.59
C LEU A 305 0.62 -20.54 -8.61
N THR A 306 1.90 -20.22 -8.48
CA THR A 306 2.82 -20.91 -7.58
C THR A 306 3.02 -20.20 -6.25
N ALA A 307 2.35 -19.07 -5.98
CA ALA A 307 2.48 -18.38 -4.69
C ALA A 307 2.02 -19.30 -3.53
N ASP A 308 2.67 -19.16 -2.37
CA ASP A 308 2.27 -19.88 -1.14
C ASP A 308 1.12 -19.20 -0.39
N GLU A 309 0.66 -18.05 -0.91
CA GLU A 309 -0.43 -17.26 -0.38
C GLU A 309 -1.79 -17.70 -0.96
N TYR A 310 -2.87 -17.27 -0.29
CA TYR A 310 -4.25 -17.47 -0.71
C TYR A 310 -4.63 -16.60 -1.93
N SER A 311 -3.83 -16.63 -3.00
CA SER A 311 -4.07 -15.79 -4.19
C SER A 311 -5.40 -16.11 -4.90
N THR A 312 -6.00 -17.27 -4.63
CA THR A 312 -7.38 -17.60 -5.00
C THR A 312 -8.44 -16.73 -4.30
N GLN A 313 -8.16 -16.17 -3.12
CA GLN A 313 -9.05 -15.25 -2.42
C GLN A 313 -9.16 -13.89 -3.13
N ALA A 314 -8.20 -13.53 -3.97
CA ALA A 314 -8.29 -12.33 -4.80
C ALA A 314 -9.41 -12.43 -5.86
N MET A 315 -9.87 -13.65 -6.17
CA MET A 315 -10.97 -13.91 -7.11
C MET A 315 -12.33 -13.76 -6.43
N THR A 316 -12.80 -12.52 -6.35
CA THR A 316 -14.13 -12.21 -5.83
C THR A 316 -15.25 -12.76 -6.73
N ARG A 317 -16.48 -12.91 -6.21
CA ARG A 317 -17.65 -13.35 -6.99
C ARG A 317 -17.89 -12.52 -8.28
N PRO A 318 -17.76 -11.17 -8.27
CA PRO A 318 -17.83 -10.39 -9.49
C PRO A 318 -16.75 -10.75 -10.52
N VAL A 319 -15.51 -10.96 -10.09
CA VAL A 319 -14.40 -11.35 -10.98
C VAL A 319 -14.66 -12.72 -11.58
N LEU A 320 -15.12 -13.68 -10.78
CA LEU A 320 -15.47 -15.02 -11.25
C LEU A 320 -16.62 -15.00 -12.27
N ARG A 321 -17.66 -14.20 -12.01
CA ARG A 321 -18.77 -13.99 -12.96
C ARG A 321 -18.27 -13.40 -14.28
N ASN A 322 -17.42 -12.38 -14.22
CA ASN A 322 -16.87 -11.75 -15.41
C ASN A 322 -15.99 -12.71 -16.21
N LEU A 323 -15.22 -13.56 -15.52
CA LEU A 323 -14.44 -14.62 -16.14
C LEU A 323 -15.32 -15.62 -16.87
N ASN A 324 -16.41 -16.09 -16.24
CA ASN A 324 -17.37 -16.98 -16.88
C ASN A 324 -18.02 -16.35 -18.13
N LEU A 325 -18.45 -15.08 -18.03
CA LEU A 325 -19.04 -14.35 -19.16
C LEU A 325 -18.05 -14.17 -20.32
N PHE A 326 -16.78 -13.92 -20.01
CA PHE A 326 -15.72 -13.83 -21.01
C PHE A 326 -15.48 -15.19 -21.69
N LEU A 327 -15.33 -16.26 -20.91
CA LEU A 327 -15.04 -17.60 -21.43
C LEU A 327 -16.18 -18.16 -22.30
N ALA A 328 -17.43 -17.79 -22.02
CA ALA A 328 -18.58 -18.17 -22.84
C ALA A 328 -18.57 -17.55 -24.25
N SER A 329 -17.98 -16.36 -24.41
CA SER A 329 -17.89 -15.67 -25.71
C SER A 329 -16.70 -14.71 -25.71
N PRO A 330 -15.47 -15.18 -25.87
CA PRO A 330 -14.27 -14.36 -25.68
C PRO A 330 -14.13 -13.36 -26.82
N THR A 331 -14.19 -12.06 -26.51
CA THR A 331 -14.03 -10.97 -27.49
C THR A 331 -13.12 -9.86 -26.93
N ALA A 332 -12.57 -9.03 -27.81
CA ALA A 332 -11.81 -7.87 -27.37
C ALA A 332 -12.66 -6.88 -26.53
N ASN A 333 -13.97 -6.82 -26.80
CA ASN A 333 -14.90 -5.91 -26.14
C ASN A 333 -15.19 -6.30 -24.69
N ASN A 334 -15.40 -7.60 -24.41
CA ASN A 334 -15.69 -8.05 -23.05
C ASN A 334 -14.44 -8.38 -22.22
N LEU A 335 -13.24 -8.35 -22.82
CA LEU A 335 -11.97 -8.53 -22.11
C LEU A 335 -11.79 -7.54 -20.94
N GLN A 336 -12.34 -6.32 -21.04
CA GLN A 336 -12.29 -5.31 -19.97
C GLN A 336 -12.93 -5.79 -18.66
N GLY A 337 -13.86 -6.76 -18.72
CA GLY A 337 -14.45 -7.39 -17.53
C GLY A 337 -13.44 -8.14 -16.65
N LEU A 338 -12.28 -8.50 -17.21
CA LEU A 338 -11.23 -9.25 -16.52
C LEU A 338 -10.19 -8.37 -15.80
N ARG A 339 -10.37 -7.05 -15.73
CA ARG A 339 -9.43 -6.16 -15.00
C ARG A 339 -9.24 -6.55 -13.52
N GLY A 340 -10.23 -7.22 -12.92
CA GLY A 340 -10.12 -7.77 -11.57
C GLY A 340 -9.20 -8.99 -11.44
N PHE A 341 -8.69 -9.53 -12.56
CA PHE A 341 -7.59 -10.49 -12.61
C PHE A 341 -6.48 -9.98 -13.56
N PRO A 342 -5.60 -9.07 -13.09
CA PRO A 342 -4.67 -8.34 -13.94
C PRO A 342 -3.72 -9.21 -14.77
N ALA A 343 -3.22 -10.32 -14.21
CA ALA A 343 -2.28 -11.19 -14.91
C ALA A 343 -2.90 -11.86 -16.14
N LEU A 344 -4.09 -12.45 -15.99
CA LEU A 344 -4.82 -13.06 -17.10
C LEU A 344 -5.25 -12.02 -18.15
N TYR A 345 -5.76 -10.87 -17.69
CA TYR A 345 -6.11 -9.76 -18.57
C TYR A 345 -4.93 -9.29 -19.43
N THR A 346 -3.75 -9.10 -18.82
CA THR A 346 -2.55 -8.63 -19.53
C THR A 346 -2.08 -9.64 -20.58
N ILE A 347 -2.15 -10.94 -20.28
CA ILE A 347 -1.81 -11.99 -21.25
C ILE A 347 -2.79 -11.97 -22.44
N LEU A 348 -4.10 -11.93 -22.18
CA LEU A 348 -5.11 -11.91 -23.24
C LEU A 348 -5.02 -10.64 -24.10
N GLN A 349 -4.71 -9.49 -23.50
CA GLN A 349 -4.41 -8.25 -24.23
C GLN A 349 -3.17 -8.39 -25.13
N LEU A 350 -2.13 -9.05 -24.63
CA LEU A 350 -0.91 -9.29 -25.40
C LEU A 350 -1.16 -10.22 -26.60
N GLU A 351 -1.96 -11.28 -26.42
CA GLU A 351 -2.33 -12.22 -27.47
C GLU A 351 -3.16 -11.55 -28.56
N ILE A 352 -4.24 -10.84 -28.20
CA ILE A 352 -5.05 -10.14 -29.20
C ILE A 352 -4.24 -9.09 -29.98
N ALA A 353 -3.36 -8.35 -29.30
CA ALA A 353 -2.55 -7.30 -29.92
C ALA A 353 -1.47 -7.82 -30.88
N ARG A 354 -0.97 -9.06 -30.68
CA ARG A 354 0.13 -9.60 -31.49
C ARG A 354 -0.26 -10.75 -32.41
N GLU A 355 -1.20 -11.57 -31.96
CA GLU A 355 -1.62 -12.81 -32.62
C GLU A 355 -3.00 -12.64 -33.27
N GLY A 356 -3.74 -11.58 -32.93
CA GLY A 356 -5.06 -11.29 -33.50
C GLY A 356 -6.18 -12.20 -32.98
N CYS A 357 -5.86 -13.15 -32.11
CA CYS A 357 -6.78 -14.06 -31.46
C CYS A 357 -6.28 -14.41 -30.04
N PHE A 358 -7.15 -15.00 -29.23
CA PHE A 358 -6.76 -15.58 -27.94
C PHE A 358 -6.26 -17.01 -28.15
N ALA A 359 -5.16 -17.38 -27.49
CA ALA A 359 -4.64 -18.73 -27.60
C ALA A 359 -5.56 -19.71 -26.87
N GLU A 360 -5.79 -20.88 -27.47
CA GLU A 360 -6.67 -21.92 -26.92
C GLU A 360 -6.19 -22.37 -25.54
N GLU A 361 -4.87 -22.53 -25.37
CA GLU A 361 -4.27 -22.88 -24.09
C GLU A 361 -4.48 -21.79 -23.02
N THR A 362 -4.51 -20.51 -23.39
CA THR A 362 -4.75 -19.40 -22.46
C THR A 362 -6.21 -19.38 -22.01
N LEU A 363 -7.15 -19.59 -22.94
CA LEU A 363 -8.57 -19.74 -22.61
C LEU A 363 -8.81 -20.97 -21.72
N GLY A 364 -8.17 -22.10 -22.02
CA GLY A 364 -8.25 -23.31 -21.20
C GLY A 364 -7.66 -23.13 -19.80
N VAL A 365 -6.58 -22.35 -19.65
CA VAL A 365 -6.10 -21.93 -18.31
C VAL A 365 -7.11 -21.01 -17.63
N GLY A 366 -7.74 -20.09 -18.35
CA GLY A 366 -8.85 -19.28 -17.83
C GLY A 366 -10.00 -20.11 -17.27
N GLN A 367 -10.41 -21.15 -18.00
CA GLN A 367 -11.45 -22.10 -17.54
C GLN A 367 -11.00 -22.86 -16.29
N TRP A 368 -9.78 -23.38 -16.28
CA TRP A 368 -9.23 -24.05 -15.10
C TRP A 368 -9.21 -23.13 -13.85
N LEU A 369 -8.83 -21.86 -14.02
CA LEU A 369 -8.85 -20.86 -12.95
C LEU A 369 -10.28 -20.59 -12.43
N HIS A 370 -11.24 -20.50 -13.34
CA HIS A 370 -12.64 -20.37 -12.98
C HIS A 370 -13.10 -21.55 -12.11
N ASP A 371 -12.91 -22.78 -12.59
CA ASP A 371 -13.41 -23.98 -11.93
C ASP A 371 -12.75 -24.19 -10.57
N ARG A 372 -11.44 -23.94 -10.49
CA ARG A 372 -10.70 -24.01 -9.25
C ARG A 372 -11.20 -23.00 -8.22
N THR A 373 -11.45 -21.76 -8.63
CA THR A 373 -11.99 -20.72 -7.74
C THR A 373 -13.40 -21.09 -7.27
N GLN A 374 -14.25 -21.56 -8.17
CA GLN A 374 -15.61 -21.96 -7.85
C GLN A 374 -15.64 -23.11 -6.84
N ASP A 375 -14.77 -24.11 -7.00
CA ASP A 375 -14.60 -25.20 -6.03
C ASP A 375 -14.20 -24.69 -4.63
N VAL A 376 -13.18 -23.83 -4.57
CA VAL A 376 -12.72 -23.24 -3.29
C VAL A 376 -13.82 -22.40 -2.64
N LEU A 377 -14.52 -21.57 -3.42
CA LEU A 377 -15.62 -20.74 -2.94
C LEU A 377 -16.79 -21.60 -2.43
N ASN A 378 -17.14 -22.67 -3.15
CA ASN A 378 -18.19 -23.59 -2.72
C ASN A 378 -17.83 -24.30 -1.41
N LYS A 379 -16.57 -24.74 -1.27
CA LYS A 379 -16.05 -25.32 -0.02
C LYS A 379 -16.07 -24.31 1.13
N LEU A 380 -15.73 -23.04 0.87
CA LEU A 380 -15.79 -21.97 1.85
C LEU A 380 -17.22 -21.73 2.31
N ILE A 381 -18.18 -21.65 1.39
CA ILE A 381 -19.60 -21.47 1.72
C ILE A 381 -20.13 -22.67 2.50
N ALA A 382 -19.85 -23.89 2.06
CA ALA A 382 -20.29 -25.12 2.72
C ALA A 382 -19.69 -25.27 4.13
N SER A 383 -18.46 -24.78 4.35
CA SER A 383 -17.81 -24.79 5.66
C SER A 383 -18.27 -23.66 6.59
N ASN A 384 -19.06 -22.72 6.09
CA ASN A 384 -19.57 -21.55 6.81
C ASN A 384 -21.08 -21.33 6.51
N PRO A 385 -21.95 -22.31 6.83
CA PRO A 385 -23.35 -22.32 6.38
C PRO A 385 -24.23 -21.28 7.08
N THR A 386 -23.85 -20.83 8.28
CA THR A 386 -24.62 -19.86 9.06
C THR A 386 -24.00 -18.47 8.91
N PRO A 387 -24.67 -17.51 8.22
CA PRO A 387 -24.39 -16.10 8.43
C PRO A 387 -24.48 -15.79 9.93
N LEU A 388 -23.76 -14.78 10.43
CA LEU A 388 -24.00 -14.31 11.79
C LEU A 388 -25.50 -14.04 11.95
N ASP A 389 -26.18 -14.83 12.78
CA ASP A 389 -27.40 -14.37 13.39
C ASP A 389 -27.03 -13.04 14.04
N GLN A 390 -27.66 -11.96 13.59
CA GLN A 390 -27.58 -10.66 14.24
C GLN A 390 -28.23 -10.85 15.60
N ASN A 391 -27.48 -11.39 16.55
CA ASN A 391 -27.98 -11.70 17.88
C ASN A 391 -28.18 -10.35 18.58
N PRO A 392 -29.41 -9.89 18.83
CA PRO A 392 -29.66 -8.57 19.43
C PRO A 392 -29.25 -8.50 20.91
N ALA A 393 -28.75 -9.60 21.49
CA ALA A 393 -28.47 -9.74 22.91
C ALA A 393 -27.10 -9.23 23.37
N PHE A 394 -26.21 -8.80 22.46
CA PHE A 394 -24.94 -8.16 22.82
C PHE A 394 -25.06 -6.63 22.86
N SER A 395 -26.04 -6.10 23.60
CA SER A 395 -25.96 -4.74 24.13
C SER A 395 -24.96 -4.76 25.28
N LEU A 396 -23.68 -4.51 24.99
CA LEU A 396 -22.69 -4.25 26.05
C LEU A 396 -23.17 -3.06 26.89
N PRO A 397 -23.08 -3.11 28.23
CA PRO A 397 -23.37 -1.95 29.05
C PRO A 397 -22.34 -0.86 28.73
N MET A 398 -22.81 0.20 28.07
CA MET A 398 -22.14 1.48 27.98
C MET A 398 -21.93 2.04 29.39
N CYS A 399 -20.84 1.69 30.07
CA CYS A 399 -20.40 2.43 31.24
C CYS A 399 -18.92 2.20 31.55
N GLY A 400 -18.11 3.15 31.10
CA GLY A 400 -16.75 3.37 31.59
C GLY A 400 -16.31 4.75 31.10
N GLU A 401 -16.31 5.74 31.99
CA GLU A 401 -15.68 7.03 31.72
C GLU A 401 -14.21 6.79 31.34
N PHE A 402 -13.86 7.16 30.11
CA PHE A 402 -12.48 7.12 29.61
C PHE A 402 -11.57 7.95 30.53
N ARG A 403 -10.48 7.33 31.01
CA ARG A 403 -9.50 8.02 31.87
C ARG A 403 -8.60 8.89 30.99
N GLU A 404 -8.13 10.02 31.52
CA GLU A 404 -7.44 11.06 30.71
C GLU A 404 -6.17 10.62 29.98
N TRP A 405 -5.54 9.50 30.35
CA TRP A 405 -4.38 8.96 29.63
C TRP A 405 -4.76 8.14 28.38
N GLU A 406 -6.02 7.75 28.22
CA GLU A 406 -6.58 7.12 26.99
C GLU A 406 -6.85 8.15 25.88
N LYS A 407 -6.73 9.46 26.17
CA LYS A 407 -6.76 10.54 25.17
C LYS A 407 -5.46 10.64 24.35
N GLY A 408 -4.50 9.74 24.60
CA GLY A 408 -3.22 9.65 23.92
C GLY A 408 -3.22 8.70 22.73
N VAL A 409 -3.47 9.27 21.54
CA VAL A 409 -3.00 8.74 20.23
C VAL A 409 -3.53 7.36 19.83
N ALA A 410 -4.63 7.34 19.08
CA ALA A 410 -4.87 6.35 18.04
C ALA A 410 -5.87 6.92 17.03
N THR A 411 -5.38 7.47 15.93
CA THR A 411 -6.22 7.75 14.75
C THR A 411 -5.62 6.98 13.59
N VAL A 412 -6.26 5.87 13.24
CA VAL A 412 -5.86 4.91 12.22
C VAL A 412 -6.70 5.11 10.97
N PHE A 413 -6.08 5.04 9.80
CA PHE A 413 -6.74 5.18 8.49
C PHE A 413 -6.44 3.94 7.61
N LEU A 414 -7.33 3.70 6.64
CA LEU A 414 -7.80 2.40 6.13
C LEU A 414 -7.53 2.21 4.62
N ARG A 415 -7.43 0.93 4.20
CA ARG A 415 -7.50 0.28 2.85
C ARG A 415 -6.17 -0.09 2.18
N TYR A 416 -6.24 -1.00 1.20
CA TYR A 416 -5.30 -2.10 0.87
C TYR A 416 -4.56 -2.07 -0.49
N ALA A 417 -3.31 -2.56 -0.44
CA ALA A 417 -2.34 -2.50 -1.51
C ALA A 417 -2.55 -3.60 -2.55
N THR A 418 -2.33 -3.26 -3.82
CA THR A 418 -2.03 -4.23 -4.87
C THR A 418 -0.51 -4.42 -4.97
N ALA A 419 -0.11 -5.69 -5.00
CA ALA A 419 1.26 -6.19 -5.05
C ALA A 419 2.17 -5.46 -6.05
N LEU A 420 3.30 -4.93 -5.56
CA LEU A 420 4.57 -4.79 -6.30
C LEU A 420 5.68 -4.49 -5.28
N GLY A 421 6.66 -5.40 -5.14
CA GLY A 421 7.96 -5.09 -4.53
C GLY A 421 8.45 -5.99 -3.39
N ILE A 422 8.48 -7.31 -3.58
CA ILE A 422 9.35 -8.19 -2.78
C ILE A 422 10.51 -8.65 -3.67
N LEU A 423 11.62 -7.93 -3.59
CA LEU A 423 12.97 -8.40 -3.90
C LEU A 423 13.94 -7.30 -3.46
N GLY A 424 14.55 -7.48 -2.28
CA GLY A 424 15.69 -6.64 -1.88
C GLY A 424 15.82 -6.24 -0.42
N CYS A 425 15.41 -7.05 0.56
CA CYS A 425 15.93 -6.93 1.94
C CYS A 425 16.05 -8.31 2.59
N LEU A 426 16.99 -9.13 2.09
CA LEU A 426 17.54 -10.28 2.81
C LEU A 426 19.05 -10.30 2.58
N THR A 427 19.74 -9.39 3.26
CA THR A 427 21.15 -9.51 3.68
C THR A 427 21.39 -8.47 4.76
N MET A 428 21.12 -8.82 6.01
CA MET A 428 21.99 -8.67 7.20
C MET A 428 21.32 -9.37 8.38
#